data_AF-A0A950HUI8-F1
#
_entry.id   AF-A0A950HUI8-F1
#
_cell.length_a   1.000
_cell.length_b   1.000
_cell.length_c   1.000
_cell.angle_alpha   90.00
_cell.angle_beta   90.00
_cell.angle_gamma   90.00
#
_symmetry.space_group_name_H-M   'P 1'
#
loop_
_entity.id
_entity.type
_entity.pdbx_description
1 polymer ?
#
loop_
_entity_poly.entity_id
_entity_poly.type
_entity_poly.pdbx_seq_one_letter_code
_entity_poly.pdbx_strand_id
1 'polypeptide(L)'
;MFDLAPVSLWLEDYSGVKALFDEWRGAGATLLRDHLHGHPERVKACSERIRVIKVNRKTLSLFEAGDLDELVAGLGNIFRDDMFRSHVEELTQLWDGDAEFFSNTVNYTLSGRRLDIQLKGSILPGYEESWAR
;
A
#
# COMPACT_ATOMS: atom_id res chain seq x y z
N MET A 1 -17.15 14.28 3.02
CA MET A 1 -15.86 14.97 2.77
C MET A 1 -14.90 14.10 1.95
N PHE A 2 -14.70 12.82 2.31
CA PHE A 2 -13.88 11.85 1.55
C PHE A 2 -14.13 11.85 0.03
N ASP A 3 -15.40 11.78 -0.39
CA ASP A 3 -15.77 11.71 -1.82
C ASP A 3 -15.65 13.04 -2.59
N LEU A 4 -15.45 14.16 -1.89
CA LEU A 4 -15.33 15.51 -2.46
C LEU A 4 -13.89 16.03 -2.40
N ALA A 5 -12.95 15.28 -1.84
CA ALA A 5 -11.56 15.69 -1.76
C ALA A 5 -10.96 15.81 -3.18
N PRO A 6 -10.20 16.87 -3.49
CA PRO A 6 -9.60 17.07 -4.81
C PRO A 6 -8.39 16.16 -5.08
N VAL A 7 -8.00 15.35 -4.09
CA VAL A 7 -6.86 14.42 -4.11
C VAL A 7 -7.35 12.97 -4.09
N SER A 8 -6.53 12.06 -4.61
CA SER A 8 -6.77 10.61 -4.52
C SER A 8 -6.73 10.19 -3.05
N LEU A 9 -7.74 9.46 -2.59
CA LEU A 9 -7.81 8.94 -1.23
C LEU A 9 -8.14 7.45 -1.24
N TRP A 10 -7.38 6.70 -0.45
CA TRP A 10 -7.51 5.26 -0.26
C TRP A 10 -7.76 5.00 1.22
N LEU A 11 -8.68 4.08 1.50
CA LEU A 11 -8.88 3.47 2.80
C LEU A 11 -8.58 1.98 2.62
N GLU A 12 -7.63 1.47 3.38
CA GLU A 12 -7.04 0.15 3.18
C GLU A 12 -6.90 -0.56 4.52
N ASP A 13 -7.01 -1.88 4.50
CA ASP A 13 -6.78 -2.74 5.64
C ASP A 13 -5.39 -3.36 5.51
N TYR A 14 -4.51 -3.01 6.44
CA TYR A 14 -3.13 -3.47 6.57
C TYR A 14 -2.96 -4.55 7.64
N SER A 15 -4.04 -5.05 8.25
CA SER A 15 -3.99 -6.06 9.32
C SER A 15 -3.27 -7.34 8.89
N GLY A 16 -3.43 -7.74 7.63
CA GLY A 16 -2.71 -8.86 7.06
C GLY A 16 -1.19 -8.62 7.00
N VAL A 17 -0.76 -7.41 6.65
CA VAL A 17 0.66 -7.02 6.67
C VAL A 17 1.19 -7.04 8.10
N LYS A 18 0.41 -6.52 9.06
CA LYS A 18 0.81 -6.55 10.47
C LYS A 18 1.01 -8.00 10.96
N ALA A 19 0.10 -8.91 10.61
CA ALA A 19 0.23 -10.31 10.98
C ALA A 19 1.50 -10.96 10.40
N LEU A 20 1.87 -10.65 9.15
CA LEU A 20 3.17 -11.06 8.59
C LEU A 20 4.34 -10.48 9.38
N PHE A 21 4.27 -9.21 9.75
CA PHE A 21 5.35 -8.57 10.48
C PHE A 21 5.54 -9.23 11.84
N ASP A 22 4.45 -9.52 12.55
CA ASP A 22 4.49 -10.21 13.83
C ASP A 22 5.07 -11.63 13.69
N GLU A 23 4.72 -12.35 12.62
CA GLU A 23 5.31 -13.66 12.28
C GLU A 23 6.82 -13.56 12.07
N TRP A 24 7.28 -12.61 11.26
CA TRP A 24 8.71 -12.43 10.96
C TRP A 24 9.51 -11.98 12.18
N ARG A 25 8.95 -11.10 13.02
CA ARG A 25 9.58 -10.74 14.31
C ARG A 25 9.69 -11.95 15.22
N GLY A 26 8.64 -12.77 15.29
CA GLY A 26 8.66 -14.03 16.04
C GLY A 26 9.71 -15.02 15.54
N ALA A 27 10.00 -15.01 14.24
CA ALA A 27 11.06 -15.80 13.59
C ALA A 27 12.47 -15.17 13.71
N GLY A 28 12.61 -14.02 14.37
CA GLY A 28 13.90 -13.37 14.62
C GLY A 28 14.35 -12.35 13.57
N ALA A 29 13.49 -11.94 12.64
CA ALA A 29 13.79 -10.82 11.75
C ALA A 29 13.89 -9.52 12.56
N THR A 30 14.94 -8.74 12.33
CA THR A 30 15.20 -7.47 13.03
C THR A 30 15.13 -6.28 12.09
N LEU A 31 15.74 -6.39 10.92
CA LEU A 31 15.74 -5.36 9.86
C LEU A 31 14.89 -5.83 8.69
N LEU A 32 13.72 -5.20 8.48
CA LEU A 32 12.81 -5.60 7.41
C LEU A 32 13.45 -5.44 6.04
N ARG A 33 14.20 -4.36 5.82
CA ARG A 33 14.88 -4.11 4.54
C ARG A 33 15.76 -5.29 4.12
N ASP A 34 16.54 -5.85 5.05
CA ASP A 34 17.38 -7.01 4.79
C ASP A 34 16.54 -8.27 4.56
N HIS A 35 15.44 -8.41 5.31
CA HIS A 35 14.52 -9.53 5.15
C HIS A 35 13.80 -9.54 3.78
N LEU A 36 13.55 -8.36 3.21
CA LEU A 36 12.92 -8.20 1.89
C LEU A 36 13.94 -8.13 0.74
N HIS A 37 15.22 -7.87 1.03
CA HIS A 37 16.26 -7.72 0.02
C HIS A 37 16.47 -9.04 -0.75
N GLY A 38 16.42 -8.98 -2.08
CA GLY A 38 16.55 -10.17 -2.93
C GLY A 38 15.35 -11.12 -2.90
N HIS A 39 14.28 -10.77 -2.20
CA HIS A 39 13.08 -11.57 -1.99
C HIS A 39 11.80 -10.86 -2.47
N PRO A 40 11.65 -10.61 -3.78
CA PRO A 40 10.48 -9.91 -4.34
C PRO A 40 9.16 -10.62 -4.02
N GLU A 41 9.18 -11.94 -3.81
CA GLU A 41 8.02 -12.72 -3.39
C GLU A 41 7.49 -12.30 -2.00
N ARG A 42 8.37 -11.87 -1.08
CA ARG A 42 7.97 -11.40 0.25
C ARG A 42 7.32 -10.02 0.19
N VAL A 43 7.87 -9.15 -0.66
CA VAL A 43 7.27 -7.84 -0.94
C VAL A 43 5.89 -8.03 -1.55
N LYS A 44 5.76 -8.92 -2.54
CA LYS A 44 4.47 -9.27 -3.13
C LYS A 44 3.49 -9.84 -2.11
N ALA A 45 3.96 -10.70 -1.20
CA ALA A 45 3.14 -11.28 -0.15
C ALA A 45 2.60 -10.24 0.85
N CYS A 46 3.33 -9.13 1.08
CA CYS A 46 2.81 -7.97 1.80
C CYS A 46 1.70 -7.29 1.01
N SER A 47 1.94 -6.95 -0.26
CA SER A 47 0.97 -6.25 -1.10
C SER A 47 -0.34 -7.04 -1.27
N GLU A 48 -0.27 -8.37 -1.41
CA GLU A 48 -1.44 -9.26 -1.50
C GLU A 48 -2.28 -9.32 -0.22
N ARG A 49 -1.71 -8.88 0.92
CA ARG A 49 -2.41 -8.84 2.21
C ARG A 49 -2.99 -7.47 2.54
N ILE A 50 -2.74 -6.46 1.70
CA ILE A 50 -3.39 -5.16 1.79
C ILE A 50 -4.74 -5.27 1.08
N ARG A 51 -5.81 -4.93 1.78
CA ARG A 51 -7.17 -4.96 1.22
C ARG A 51 -7.71 -3.54 1.08
N VAL A 52 -8.03 -3.13 -0.15
CA VAL A 52 -8.69 -1.86 -0.41
C VAL A 52 -10.14 -1.92 0.11
N ILE A 53 -10.46 -1.07 1.08
CA ILE A 53 -11.81 -0.96 1.66
C ILE A 53 -12.64 0.05 0.86
N LYS A 54 -12.07 1.22 0.58
CA LYS A 54 -12.77 2.29 -0.12
C LYS A 54 -11.79 3.21 -0.82
N VAL A 55 -12.18 3.71 -2.00
CA VAL A 55 -11.52 4.83 -2.67
C VAL A 55 -12.52 5.94 -2.97
N ASN A 56 -12.03 7.17 -3.13
CA ASN A 56 -12.89 8.28 -3.52
C ASN A 56 -13.04 8.37 -5.05
N ARG A 57 -13.99 9.19 -5.52
CA ARG A 57 -14.21 9.40 -6.97
C ARG A 57 -12.97 9.92 -7.70
N LYS A 58 -12.14 10.71 -7.02
CA LYS A 58 -10.92 11.26 -7.61
C LYS A 58 -9.91 10.15 -7.92
N THR A 59 -9.78 9.15 -7.04
CA THR A 59 -8.97 7.95 -7.27
C THR A 59 -9.46 7.18 -8.49
N LEU A 60 -10.76 6.87 -8.56
CA LEU A 60 -11.34 6.16 -9.71
C LEU A 60 -11.06 6.89 -11.02
N SER A 61 -11.27 8.21 -11.06
CA SER A 61 -10.96 9.03 -12.24
C SER A 61 -9.46 9.10 -12.55
N LEU A 62 -8.59 9.14 -11.54
CA LEU A 62 -7.13 9.20 -11.73
C LEU A 62 -6.59 7.90 -12.32
N PHE A 63 -7.09 6.75 -11.85
CA PHE A 63 -6.67 5.42 -12.30
C PHE A 63 -7.47 4.91 -13.49
N GLU A 64 -8.45 5.68 -13.97
CA GLU A 64 -9.31 5.34 -15.12
C GLU A 64 -10.14 4.07 -14.88
N ALA A 65 -10.64 3.92 -13.65
CA ALA A 65 -11.57 2.86 -13.25
C ALA A 65 -13.01 3.41 -13.17
N GLY A 66 -13.97 2.61 -13.60
CA GLY A 66 -15.40 2.90 -13.49
C GLY A 66 -15.94 2.73 -12.07
N ASP A 67 -15.42 1.75 -11.33
CA ASP A 67 -15.78 1.48 -9.94
C ASP A 67 -14.62 0.84 -9.13
N LEU A 68 -14.90 0.57 -7.84
CA LEU A 68 -13.93 -0.05 -6.94
C LEU A 68 -13.56 -1.47 -7.37
N ASP A 69 -14.52 -2.25 -7.88
CA ASP A 69 -14.29 -3.65 -8.23
C ASP A 69 -13.37 -3.75 -9.46
N GLU A 70 -13.58 -2.89 -10.46
CA GLU A 70 -12.69 -2.74 -11.60
C GLU A 70 -11.29 -2.29 -11.18
N LEU A 71 -11.19 -1.30 -10.28
CA LEU A 71 -9.92 -0.85 -9.74
C LEU A 71 -9.17 -1.98 -9.03
N VAL A 72 -9.86 -2.73 -8.16
CA VAL A 72 -9.29 -3.84 -7.38
C VAL A 72 -8.83 -4.98 -8.31
N ALA A 73 -9.63 -5.34 -9.31
CA ALA A 73 -9.26 -6.35 -10.30
C ALA A 73 -8.00 -5.94 -11.10
N GLY A 74 -7.77 -4.64 -11.27
CA GLY A 74 -6.65 -4.08 -12.00
C GLY A 74 -5.42 -3.73 -11.17
N LEU A 75 -5.39 -3.96 -9.85
CA LEU A 75 -4.28 -3.53 -8.98
C LEU A 75 -2.92 -4.07 -9.42
N GLY A 76 -2.86 -5.29 -9.96
CA GLY A 76 -1.62 -5.85 -10.50
C GLY A 76 -1.05 -5.10 -11.72
N ASN A 77 -1.90 -4.37 -12.46
CA ASN A 77 -1.45 -3.49 -13.55
C ASN A 77 -1.04 -2.10 -13.03
N ILE A 78 -1.67 -1.65 -11.94
CA ILE A 78 -1.40 -0.37 -11.30
C ILE A 78 -0.07 -0.41 -10.54
N PHE A 79 0.18 -1.50 -9.82
CA PHE A 79 1.34 -1.72 -8.96
C PHE A 79 2.33 -2.69 -9.61
N ARG A 80 3.32 -2.15 -10.31
CA ARG A 80 4.34 -2.95 -11.01
C ARG A 80 5.67 -2.20 -11.11
N ASP A 81 6.68 -2.91 -11.60
CA ASP A 81 8.01 -2.37 -11.95
C ASP A 81 8.66 -1.59 -10.81
N ASP A 82 8.82 -0.28 -10.98
CA ASP A 82 9.56 0.62 -10.08
C ASP A 82 8.90 0.78 -8.70
N MET A 83 7.61 0.42 -8.56
CA MET A 83 6.85 0.52 -7.32
C MET A 83 7.42 -0.37 -6.21
N PHE A 84 8.01 -1.53 -6.54
CA PHE A 84 8.54 -2.46 -5.55
C PHE A 84 9.55 -1.81 -4.60
N ARG A 85 10.39 -0.90 -5.12
CA ARG A 85 11.40 -0.23 -4.29
C ARG A 85 10.75 0.73 -3.29
N SER A 86 9.83 1.58 -3.75
CA SER A 86 9.10 2.50 -2.88
C SER A 86 8.27 1.74 -1.85
N HIS A 87 7.64 0.63 -2.23
CA HIS A 87 6.85 -0.17 -1.31
C HIS A 87 7.68 -0.79 -0.18
N VAL A 88 8.91 -1.23 -0.46
CA VAL A 88 9.84 -1.67 0.60
C VAL A 88 10.13 -0.55 1.58
N GLU A 89 10.28 0.69 1.12
CA GLU A 89 10.52 1.86 1.98
C GLU A 89 9.31 2.17 2.88
N GLU A 90 8.10 2.09 2.34
CA GLU A 90 6.85 2.25 3.09
C GLU A 90 6.69 1.16 4.17
N LEU A 91 6.89 -0.10 3.78
CA LEU A 91 6.83 -1.24 4.69
C LEU A 91 7.89 -1.16 5.80
N THR A 92 9.08 -0.64 5.49
CA THR A 92 10.16 -0.47 6.47
C THR A 92 9.79 0.58 7.51
N GLN A 93 9.23 1.73 7.10
CA GLN A 93 8.74 2.76 8.04
C GLN A 93 7.70 2.17 9.01
N LEU A 94 6.72 1.44 8.49
CA LEU A 94 5.71 0.74 9.28
C LEU A 94 6.33 -0.32 10.22
N TRP A 95 7.38 -1.01 9.78
CA TRP A 95 8.09 -1.99 10.60
C TRP A 95 8.88 -1.35 11.73
N ASP A 96 9.46 -0.18 11.52
CA ASP A 96 10.24 0.53 12.54
C ASP A 96 9.35 1.15 13.63
N GLY A 97 8.01 1.07 13.46
CA GLY A 97 7.00 1.47 14.43
C GLY A 97 6.32 2.79 14.09
N ASP A 98 6.62 3.38 12.94
CA ASP A 98 5.97 4.60 12.50
C ASP A 98 4.51 4.32 12.14
N ALA A 99 3.60 5.17 12.65
CA ALA A 99 2.19 5.13 12.27
C ALA A 99 1.91 5.88 10.96
N GLU A 100 2.89 6.62 10.44
CA GLU A 100 2.82 7.31 9.15
C GLU A 100 3.97 6.85 8.26
N PHE A 101 3.73 6.80 6.96
CA PHE A 101 4.77 6.51 5.99
C PHE A 101 4.61 7.40 4.76
N PHE A 102 5.74 7.64 4.10
CA PHE A 102 5.80 8.49 2.93
C PHE A 102 6.73 7.89 1.88
N SER A 103 6.36 8.05 0.61
CA SER A 103 7.21 7.69 -0.51
C SER A 103 6.93 8.57 -1.74
N ASN A 104 7.91 8.63 -2.64
CA ASN A 104 7.66 9.02 -4.03
C ASN A 104 7.72 7.74 -4.87
N THR A 105 6.68 7.47 -5.63
CA THR A 105 6.53 6.23 -6.38
C THR A 105 5.94 6.47 -7.77
N VAL A 106 5.86 5.40 -8.54
CA VAL A 106 5.28 5.37 -9.87
C VAL A 106 4.17 4.33 -9.88
N ASN A 107 2.95 4.76 -10.18
CA ASN A 107 1.84 3.86 -10.48
C ASN A 107 1.47 3.97 -11.96
N TYR A 108 0.55 3.10 -12.39
CA TYR A 108 -0.03 3.15 -13.73
C TYR A 108 -1.55 3.22 -13.63
N THR A 109 -2.20 3.90 -14.58
CA THR A 109 -3.65 3.79 -14.77
C THR A 109 -4.00 2.41 -15.34
N LEU A 110 -5.29 2.06 -15.35
CA LEU A 110 -5.75 0.81 -16.00
C LEU A 110 -5.47 0.79 -17.51
N SER A 111 -5.38 1.95 -18.16
CA SER A 111 -4.94 2.06 -19.56
C SER A 111 -3.42 1.98 -19.75
N GLY A 112 -2.65 1.91 -18.67
CA GLY A 112 -1.19 1.81 -18.69
C GLY A 112 -0.45 3.14 -18.73
N ARG A 113 -1.14 4.27 -18.55
CA ARG A 113 -0.49 5.59 -18.44
C ARG A 113 0.28 5.68 -17.12
N ARG A 114 1.55 6.07 -17.20
CA ARG A 114 2.41 6.30 -16.03
C ARG A 114 1.92 7.50 -15.21
N LEU A 115 1.93 7.35 -13.89
CA LEU A 115 1.63 8.38 -12.90
C LEU A 115 2.79 8.47 -11.91
N ASP A 116 3.45 9.63 -11.82
CA ASP A 116 4.39 9.91 -10.74
C ASP A 116 3.59 10.40 -9.53
N ILE A 117 3.67 9.67 -8.42
CA ILE A 117 2.82 9.84 -7.24
C ILE A 117 3.68 10.13 -6.02
N GLN A 118 3.27 11.13 -5.26
CA GLN A 118 3.68 11.29 -3.88
C GLN A 118 2.66 10.62 -2.98
N LEU A 119 3.07 9.58 -2.27
CA LEU A 119 2.23 8.78 -1.40
C LEU A 119 2.48 9.19 0.05
N LYS A 120 1.39 9.44 0.78
CA LYS A 120 1.40 9.53 2.24
C LYS A 120 0.32 8.61 2.79
N GLY A 121 0.72 7.70 3.67
CA GLY A 121 -0.18 6.83 4.42
C GLY A 121 -0.08 7.10 5.92
N SER A 122 -1.16 6.80 6.64
CA SER A 122 -1.21 6.88 8.10
C SER A 122 -2.18 5.82 8.63
N ILE A 123 -1.77 5.06 9.63
CA ILE A 123 -2.67 4.17 10.39
C ILE A 123 -3.69 5.04 11.11
N LEU A 124 -4.98 4.70 10.99
CA LEU A 124 -6.02 5.51 11.62
C LEU A 124 -5.99 5.42 13.15
N PRO A 125 -6.27 6.53 13.86
CA PRO A 125 -6.38 6.51 15.32
C PRO A 125 -7.40 5.48 15.81
N GLY A 126 -7.03 4.69 16.81
CA GLY A 126 -7.81 3.56 17.33
C GLY A 126 -7.60 2.23 16.59
N TYR A 127 -6.74 2.20 15.57
CA TYR A 127 -6.35 0.99 14.83
C TYR A 127 -4.84 0.71 14.91
N GLU A 128 -4.09 1.39 15.79
CA GLU A 128 -2.63 1.31 15.88
C GLU A 128 -2.12 -0.12 16.16
N GLU A 129 -2.91 -0.93 16.88
CA GLU A 129 -2.59 -2.33 17.18
C GLU A 129 -3.05 -3.33 16.12
N SER A 130 -4.06 -2.99 15.30
CA SER A 130 -4.68 -3.95 14.37
C SER A 130 -4.38 -3.66 12.91
N TRP A 131 -4.13 -2.39 12.57
CA TRP A 131 -3.98 -1.87 11.22
C TRP A 131 -5.16 -2.19 10.30
N ALA A 132 -6.34 -2.42 10.89
CA ALA A 132 -7.50 -2.85 10.12
C ALA A 132 -8.11 -1.74 9.24
N ARG A 133 -7.65 -0.47 9.37
CA ARG A 133 -8.11 0.70 8.61
C ARG A 133 -7.10 1.84 8.56
#